data_AF-A0A094DYG1-F1
#
_entry.id   AF-A0A094DYG1-F1
#
_cell.length_a   1.000
_cell.length_b   1.000
_cell.length_c   1.000
_cell.angle_alpha   90.00
_cell.angle_beta   90.00
_cell.angle_gamma   90.00
#
_symmetry.space_group_name_H-M   'P 1'
#
loop_
_entity.id
_entity.type
_entity.pdbx_description
1 polymer ?
#
loop_
_entity_poly.entity_id
_entity_poly.type
_entity_poly.pdbx_seq_one_letter_code
_entity_poly.pdbx_strand_id
1 'polypeptide(L)'
;MAQSLPLGTGSNSSDQFIESLDRLSKKTGVLATIVLDRTSGSILNTSGTLSSIRSTSGSSQSVPAAVPDDASSGPKDQNGVDELAGMVWNYMNATKDLVQGLDEQDEVKLLRLRTKKYELVIVPDSKYLLVVVHETPSA
;
A
#
# COMPACT_ATOMS: atom_id res chain seq x y z
N MET A 1 46.06 -20.38 14.13
CA MET A 1 44.78 -19.64 14.28
C MET A 1 44.48 -19.00 12.92
N ALA A 2 43.69 -19.66 12.08
CA ALA A 2 43.31 -19.15 10.76
C ALA A 2 41.80 -18.91 10.73
N GLN A 3 41.45 -17.74 10.22
CA GLN A 3 40.18 -17.04 10.31
C GLN A 3 39.04 -17.69 9.51
N SER A 4 37.90 -17.80 10.19
CA SER A 4 36.51 -17.70 9.74
C SER A 4 36.14 -18.01 8.28
N LEU A 5 35.35 -19.08 8.11
CA LEU A 5 34.42 -19.27 7.00
C LEU A 5 33.28 -18.23 7.07
N PRO A 6 32.75 -17.74 5.93
CA PRO A 6 31.52 -16.97 5.92
C PRO A 6 30.33 -17.90 6.21
N LEU A 7 29.64 -17.66 7.33
CA LEU A 7 28.31 -18.24 7.55
C LEU A 7 27.34 -17.62 6.55
N GLY A 8 26.64 -18.47 5.81
CA GLY A 8 25.57 -18.06 4.92
C GLY A 8 24.47 -17.32 5.68
N THR A 9 24.17 -16.10 5.25
CA THR A 9 22.96 -15.38 5.60
C THR A 9 21.88 -15.74 4.59
N GLY A 10 21.06 -16.72 4.95
CA GLY A 10 19.77 -16.92 4.31
C GLY A 10 18.80 -15.83 4.75
N SER A 11 18.64 -14.78 3.97
CA SER A 11 17.52 -13.81 4.09
C SER A 11 17.22 -13.06 2.78
N ASN A 12 17.57 -13.65 1.62
CA ASN A 12 17.68 -12.89 0.38
C ASN A 12 16.38 -12.28 -0.19
N SER A 13 15.19 -12.82 0.07
CA SER A 13 14.00 -12.38 -0.66
C SER A 13 13.26 -11.20 -0.01
N SER A 14 13.12 -11.22 1.32
CA SER A 14 12.46 -10.13 2.06
C SER A 14 13.34 -8.87 2.07
N ASP A 15 14.66 -9.04 2.20
CA ASP A 15 15.59 -7.92 2.24
C ASP A 15 15.67 -7.22 0.87
N GLN A 16 15.71 -7.99 -0.23
CA GLN A 16 15.64 -7.43 -1.59
C GLN A 16 14.30 -6.76 -1.89
N PHE A 17 13.21 -7.28 -1.34
CA PHE A 17 11.89 -6.67 -1.48
C PHE A 17 11.81 -5.32 -0.77
N ILE A 18 12.28 -5.26 0.49
CA ILE A 18 12.34 -4.01 1.26
C ILE A 18 13.28 -3.00 0.59
N GLU A 19 14.44 -3.45 0.09
CA GLU A 19 15.34 -2.59 -0.68
C GLU A 19 14.67 -2.05 -1.97
N SER A 20 13.86 -2.86 -2.64
CA SER A 20 13.10 -2.44 -3.82
C SER A 20 12.04 -1.38 -3.46
N LEU A 21 11.34 -1.55 -2.33
CA LEU A 21 10.39 -0.55 -1.82
C LEU A 21 11.09 0.77 -1.47
N ASP A 22 12.28 0.70 -0.85
CA ASP A 22 13.10 1.88 -0.54
C ASP A 22 13.61 2.58 -1.81
N ARG A 23 13.99 1.81 -2.84
CA ARG A 23 14.33 2.35 -4.16
C ARG A 23 13.13 2.98 -4.86
N LEU A 24 11.93 2.41 -4.71
CA LEU A 24 10.70 2.96 -5.27
C LEU A 24 10.29 4.25 -4.57
N SER A 25 10.33 4.30 -3.23
CA SER A 25 9.96 5.49 -2.47
C SER A 25 10.90 6.68 -2.72
N LYS A 26 12.16 6.42 -3.11
CA LYS A 26 13.14 7.45 -3.48
C LYS A 26 12.97 7.99 -4.91
N LYS A 27 12.13 7.38 -5.76
CA LYS A 27 11.89 7.90 -7.12
C LYS A 27 11.04 9.17 -7.05
N THR A 28 11.43 10.17 -7.84
CA THR A 28 10.69 11.43 -7.96
C THR A 28 9.24 11.16 -8.39
N GLY A 29 8.29 11.64 -7.60
CA GLY A 29 6.86 11.48 -7.85
C GLY A 29 6.21 10.29 -7.14
N VAL A 30 6.97 9.40 -6.50
CA VAL A 30 6.40 8.32 -5.67
C VAL A 30 6.10 8.85 -4.28
N LEU A 31 4.82 8.90 -3.91
CA LEU A 31 4.39 9.35 -2.58
C LEU A 31 4.43 8.21 -1.58
N ALA A 32 3.95 7.03 -1.99
CA ALA A 32 3.83 5.89 -1.12
C ALA A 32 3.82 4.58 -1.89
N THR A 33 4.26 3.52 -1.24
CA THR A 33 4.14 2.14 -1.68
C THR A 33 3.55 1.30 -0.57
N ILE A 34 2.48 0.57 -0.87
CA ILE A 34 1.76 -0.28 0.06
C ILE A 34 1.75 -1.69 -0.54
N VAL A 35 2.01 -2.67 0.30
CA VAL A 35 2.04 -4.08 -0.06
C VAL A 35 0.95 -4.75 0.75
N LEU A 36 0.00 -5.35 0.04
CA LEU A 36 -1.13 -6.03 0.65
C LEU A 36 -1.01 -7.53 0.44
N ASP A 37 -1.49 -8.31 1.39
CA ASP A 37 -1.71 -9.73 1.20
C ASP A 37 -2.86 -9.94 0.21
N ARG A 38 -2.65 -10.82 -0.78
CA ARG A 38 -3.64 -11.08 -1.82
C ARG A 38 -4.85 -11.86 -1.32
N THR A 39 -4.80 -12.53 -0.16
CA THR A 39 -5.98 -13.28 0.31
C THR A 39 -6.83 -12.48 1.27
N SER A 40 -6.18 -11.76 2.19
CA SER A 40 -6.85 -11.04 3.27
C SER A 40 -6.98 -9.54 3.02
N GLY A 41 -6.20 -8.97 2.10
CA GLY A 41 -6.08 -7.51 1.96
C GLY A 41 -5.32 -6.84 3.11
N SER A 42 -4.71 -7.62 4.01
CA SER A 42 -3.94 -7.10 5.15
C SER A 42 -2.66 -6.43 4.66
N ILE A 43 -2.27 -5.33 5.30
CA ILE A 43 -1.02 -4.64 4.98
C ILE A 43 0.17 -5.50 5.43
N LEU A 44 0.99 -5.92 4.48
CA LEU A 44 2.25 -6.62 4.71
C LEU A 44 3.40 -5.64 4.92
N ASN A 45 3.42 -4.55 4.15
CA ASN A 45 4.46 -3.52 4.24
C ASN A 45 3.97 -2.18 3.69
N THR A 46 4.47 -1.08 4.26
CA THR A 46 4.15 0.28 3.80
C THR A 46 5.40 1.14 3.88
N SER A 47 5.69 1.89 2.82
CA SER A 47 6.82 2.81 2.73
C SER A 47 6.39 4.13 2.06
N GLY A 48 6.92 5.26 2.53
CA GLY A 48 6.64 6.60 1.99
C GLY A 48 5.75 7.47 2.89
N THR A 49 5.36 8.63 2.37
CA THR A 49 4.60 9.66 3.10
C THR A 49 3.14 9.64 2.64
N LEU A 50 2.28 8.94 3.38
CA LEU A 50 0.85 8.79 3.08
C LEU A 50 -0.04 9.92 3.62
N SER A 51 0.56 10.96 4.21
CA SER A 51 -0.12 12.06 4.90
C SER A 51 -1.18 12.78 4.06
N SER A 52 -1.08 12.70 2.72
CA SER A 52 -2.00 13.34 1.76
C SER A 52 -3.17 12.47 1.30
N ILE A 53 -3.16 11.16 1.58
CA ILE A 53 -4.26 10.25 1.22
C ILE A 53 -5.22 10.08 2.41
N ARG A 54 -5.55 11.17 3.09
CA ARG A 54 -6.69 11.14 4.01
C ARG A 54 -7.95 10.88 3.21
N SER A 55 -8.54 9.70 3.39
CA SER A 55 -9.93 9.46 3.05
C SER A 55 -10.74 10.58 3.67
N THR A 56 -11.47 11.33 2.85
CA THR A 56 -12.50 12.24 3.34
C THR A 56 -13.70 11.38 3.71
N SER A 57 -13.56 10.56 4.75
CA SER A 57 -14.68 9.85 5.35
C SER A 57 -15.43 10.90 6.15
N GLY A 58 -16.33 11.59 5.45
CA GLY A 58 -17.34 12.45 6.03
C GLY A 58 -18.25 11.60 6.90
N SER A 59 -17.93 11.52 8.18
CA SER A 59 -18.87 11.19 9.25
C SER A 59 -19.04 12.45 10.08
N SER A 60 -20.03 13.26 9.71
CA SER A 60 -20.58 14.32 10.55
C SER A 60 -21.25 13.68 11.77
N GLN A 61 -20.74 13.91 12.98
CA GLN A 61 -21.53 14.45 14.10
C GLN A 61 -20.69 14.71 15.35
N SER A 62 -20.65 15.99 15.68
CA SER A 62 -20.44 16.63 16.97
C SER A 62 -20.88 15.82 18.21
N VAL A 63 -19.98 15.70 19.18
CA VAL A 63 -20.30 15.88 20.61
C VAL A 63 -19.24 16.79 21.25
N PRO A 64 -19.60 17.97 21.79
CA PRO A 64 -18.70 18.78 22.60
C PRO A 64 -18.92 18.42 24.07
N ALA A 65 -18.00 17.68 24.69
CA ALA A 65 -17.95 17.60 26.15
C ALA A 65 -16.52 17.27 26.60
N ALA A 66 -15.98 18.17 27.39
CA ALA A 66 -14.62 18.21 27.92
C ALA A 66 -14.16 16.95 28.65
N VAL A 67 -12.89 16.59 28.47
CA VAL A 67 -11.90 16.28 29.53
C VAL A 67 -10.48 16.32 28.93
N PRO A 68 -9.48 16.97 29.58
CA PRO A 68 -8.10 17.00 29.10
C PRO A 68 -7.25 15.86 29.68
N ASP A 69 -6.19 15.52 28.95
CA ASP A 69 -4.94 14.88 29.42
C ASP A 69 -4.99 13.38 29.78
N ASP A 70 -4.57 12.52 28.83
CA ASP A 70 -3.44 11.61 29.07
C ASP A 70 -2.88 11.06 27.74
N ALA A 71 -1.56 10.95 27.68
CA ALA A 71 -0.79 10.77 26.47
C ALA A 71 -0.83 9.32 25.96
N SER A 72 -1.43 9.12 24.78
CA SER A 72 -1.01 8.06 23.85
C SER A 72 -0.84 8.64 22.46
N SER A 73 0.33 9.24 22.27
CA SER A 73 0.94 9.48 20.97
C SER A 73 1.29 8.13 20.31
N GLY A 74 0.31 7.54 19.65
CA GLY A 74 0.48 6.52 18.60
C GLY A 74 0.03 7.09 17.24
N PRO A 75 0.64 6.67 16.11
CA PRO A 75 0.53 7.38 14.84
C PRO A 75 -0.87 7.27 14.24
N LYS A 76 -1.62 8.38 14.25
CA LYS A 76 -2.92 8.56 13.57
C LYS A 76 -2.87 8.39 12.04
N ASP A 77 -1.70 8.05 11.49
CA ASP A 77 -1.49 7.82 10.06
C ASP A 77 -1.86 6.40 9.61
N GLN A 78 -1.89 5.40 10.51
CA GLN A 78 -2.17 4.00 10.14
C GLN A 78 -3.62 3.77 9.70
N ASN A 79 -4.60 4.37 10.40
CA ASN A 79 -6.02 4.19 10.11
C ASN A 79 -6.42 4.54 8.66
N GLY A 80 -5.81 5.58 8.07
CA GLY A 80 -6.12 5.98 6.69
C GLY A 80 -5.54 5.03 5.65
N VAL A 81 -4.39 4.41 5.95
CA VAL A 81 -3.75 3.43 5.06
C VAL A 81 -4.53 2.11 5.09
N ASP A 82 -5.01 1.71 6.27
CA ASP A 82 -5.85 0.52 6.42
C ASP A 82 -7.15 0.64 5.61
N GLU A 83 -7.79 1.82 5.65
CA GLU A 83 -9.01 2.09 4.86
C GLU A 83 -8.72 2.08 3.36
N LEU A 84 -7.63 2.73 2.92
CA LEU A 84 -7.19 2.71 1.52
C LEU A 84 -6.88 1.30 1.05
N ALA A 85 -6.19 0.51 1.88
CA ALA A 85 -5.87 -0.89 1.60
C ALA A 85 -7.14 -1.70 1.37
N GLY A 86 -8.14 -1.56 2.26
CA GLY A 86 -9.44 -2.21 2.11
C GLY A 86 -10.18 -1.78 0.83
N MET A 87 -10.20 -0.49 0.51
CA MET A 87 -10.83 0.03 -0.71
C MET A 87 -10.15 -0.52 -1.98
N VAL A 88 -8.81 -0.47 -2.03
CA VAL A 88 -8.04 -0.99 -3.17
C VAL A 88 -8.24 -2.49 -3.30
N TRP A 89 -8.29 -3.23 -2.19
CA TRP A 89 -8.51 -4.67 -2.21
C TRP A 89 -9.87 -5.04 -2.78
N ASN A 90 -10.93 -4.40 -2.29
CA ASN A 90 -12.28 -4.59 -2.80
C ASN A 90 -12.40 -4.22 -4.28
N TYR A 91 -11.76 -3.12 -4.69
CA TYR A 91 -11.73 -2.70 -6.09
C TYR A 91 -11.01 -3.71 -7.00
N MET A 92 -9.89 -4.28 -6.54
CA MET A 92 -9.21 -5.33 -7.28
C MET A 92 -10.13 -6.55 -7.44
N ASN A 93 -10.82 -6.98 -6.37
CA ASN A 93 -11.68 -8.16 -6.40
C ASN A 93 -12.82 -7.98 -7.40
N ALA A 94 -13.49 -6.82 -7.39
CA ALA A 94 -14.51 -6.50 -8.38
C ALA A 94 -13.97 -6.49 -9.81
N THR A 95 -12.75 -6.00 -10.01
CA THR A 95 -12.10 -6.01 -11.33
C THR A 95 -11.75 -7.42 -11.79
N LYS A 96 -11.30 -8.28 -10.87
CA LYS A 96 -11.04 -9.70 -11.15
C LYS A 96 -12.32 -10.43 -11.54
N ASP A 97 -13.40 -10.22 -10.82
CA ASP A 97 -14.70 -10.83 -11.12
C ASP A 97 -15.21 -10.37 -12.49
N LEU A 98 -15.00 -9.09 -12.85
CA LEU A 98 -15.31 -8.58 -14.18
C LEU A 98 -14.50 -9.31 -15.26
N VAL A 99 -13.17 -9.39 -15.12
CA VAL A 99 -12.30 -10.05 -16.12
C VAL A 99 -12.66 -11.53 -16.26
N GLN A 100 -12.89 -12.24 -15.16
CA GLN A 100 -13.31 -13.63 -15.18
C GLN A 100 -14.69 -13.83 -15.83
N GLY A 101 -15.58 -12.85 -15.69
CA GLY A 101 -16.88 -12.84 -16.38
C GLY A 101 -16.76 -12.63 -17.89
N LEU A 102 -15.67 -12.04 -18.38
CA LEU A 102 -15.37 -11.95 -19.82
C LEU A 102 -14.68 -13.20 -20.34
N ASP A 103 -13.66 -13.69 -19.62
CA ASP A 103 -12.91 -14.90 -19.95
C ASP A 103 -12.36 -15.54 -18.67
N GLU A 104 -12.74 -16.79 -18.41
CA GLU A 104 -12.32 -17.55 -17.23
C GLU A 104 -10.81 -17.86 -17.22
N GLN A 105 -10.15 -17.82 -18.38
CA GLN A 105 -8.71 -18.03 -18.51
C GLN A 105 -7.90 -16.73 -18.39
N ASP A 106 -8.57 -15.56 -18.40
CA ASP A 106 -7.90 -14.28 -18.32
C ASP A 106 -7.72 -13.81 -16.87
N GLU A 107 -6.66 -13.03 -16.65
CA GLU A 107 -6.28 -12.53 -15.34
C GLU A 107 -5.80 -11.09 -15.39
N VAL A 108 -6.12 -10.33 -14.33
CA VAL A 108 -5.63 -8.96 -14.18
C VAL A 108 -4.13 -9.02 -13.89
N LYS A 109 -3.31 -8.44 -14.78
CA LYS A 109 -1.84 -8.35 -14.60
C LYS A 109 -1.33 -6.99 -14.14
N LEU A 110 -2.07 -5.93 -14.46
CA LEU A 110 -1.71 -4.56 -14.12
C LEU A 110 -2.96 -3.70 -14.13
N LEU A 111 -3.16 -2.90 -13.08
CA LEU A 111 -4.23 -1.93 -12.99
C LEU A 111 -3.64 -0.57 -12.68
N ARG A 112 -3.90 0.41 -13.53
CA ARG A 112 -3.42 1.78 -13.37
C ARG A 112 -4.61 2.73 -13.34
N LEU A 113 -4.79 3.41 -12.22
CA LEU A 113 -5.85 4.39 -12.02
C LEU A 113 -5.24 5.78 -11.91
N ARG A 114 -5.43 6.61 -12.93
CA ARG A 114 -5.01 8.01 -12.90
C ARG A 114 -6.17 8.91 -12.50
N THR A 115 -5.96 9.68 -11.45
CA THR A 115 -6.84 10.77 -10.99
C THR A 115 -6.19 12.12 -11.31
N LYS A 116 -6.91 13.21 -11.01
CA LYS A 116 -6.40 14.57 -11.20
C LYS A 116 -5.15 14.87 -10.38
N LYS A 117 -5.02 14.27 -9.20
CA LYS A 117 -3.94 14.55 -8.22
C LYS A 117 -2.96 13.40 -8.06
N TYR A 118 -3.45 12.18 -8.24
CA TYR A 118 -2.71 10.97 -7.95
C TYR A 118 -2.83 9.96 -9.08
N GLU A 119 -1.86 9.07 -9.17
CA GLU A 119 -1.90 7.91 -10.03
C GLU A 119 -1.56 6.66 -9.22
N LEU A 120 -2.50 5.73 -9.14
CA LEU A 120 -2.35 4.47 -8.41
C LEU A 120 -1.97 3.38 -9.41
N VAL A 121 -0.85 2.71 -9.16
CA VAL A 121 -0.39 1.55 -9.93
C VAL A 121 -0.53 0.33 -9.03
N ILE A 122 -1.43 -0.57 -9.39
CA ILE A 122 -1.74 -1.80 -8.66
C ILE A 122 -1.24 -2.97 -9.50
N VAL A 123 -0.29 -3.72 -8.96
CA VAL A 123 0.30 -4.90 -9.58
C VAL A 123 -0.05 -6.13 -8.73
N PRO A 124 -0.96 -6.99 -9.19
CA PRO A 124 -1.22 -8.26 -8.53
C PRO A 124 -0.07 -9.24 -8.79
N ASP A 125 0.43 -9.88 -7.72
CA ASP A 125 1.35 -11.02 -7.76
C ASP A 125 0.63 -12.27 -7.22
N SER A 126 1.27 -13.43 -7.27
CA SER A 126 0.77 -14.70 -6.75
C SER A 126 0.51 -14.63 -5.23
N LYS A 127 1.31 -13.84 -4.49
CA LYS A 127 1.30 -13.80 -3.02
C LYS A 127 0.85 -12.46 -2.44
N TYR A 128 1.08 -11.36 -3.13
CA TYR A 128 0.82 -10.01 -2.63
C TYR A 128 0.27 -9.12 -3.74
N LEU A 129 -0.24 -7.97 -3.36
CA LEU A 129 -0.60 -6.88 -4.27
C LEU A 129 0.32 -5.71 -3.96
N LEU A 130 1.03 -5.23 -4.98
CA LEU A 130 1.84 -4.03 -4.87
C LEU A 130 1.01 -2.83 -5.31
N VAL A 131 0.84 -1.86 -4.43
CA VAL A 131 0.13 -0.61 -4.70
C VAL A 131 1.13 0.52 -4.60
N VAL A 132 1.37 1.22 -5.71
CA VAL A 132 2.24 2.39 -5.75
C VAL A 132 1.38 3.62 -6.00
N VAL A 133 1.53 4.64 -5.16
CA VAL A 133 0.84 5.92 -5.31
C VAL A 133 1.83 6.96 -5.80
N HIS A 134 1.57 7.49 -6.97
CA HIS A 134 2.30 8.60 -7.55
C HIS A 134 1.51 9.90 -7.43
N GLU A 135 2.20 11.02 -7.28
CA GLU A 135 1.65 12.33 -7.54
C GLU A 135 1.65 12.56 -9.05
N THR A 136 0.51 12.94 -9.62
CA THR A 136 0.48 13.38 -11.01
C THR A 136 0.80 14.86 -11.07
N PRO A 137 1.88 15.29 -11.75
CA PRO A 137 2.11 16.71 -11.95
C PRO A 137 0.90 17.28 -12.69
N SER A 138 0.28 18.31 -12.10
CA SER A 138 -0.86 19.00 -12.71
C SER A 138 -0.42 19.50 -14.08
N ALA A 139 -1.09 19.03 -15.13
CA ALA A 139 -0.94 19.57 -16.47
C ALA A 139 -1.56 20.97 -16.56
#